data_AF-A0A2P7STM3-F1
#
_entry.id   AF-A0A2P7STM3-F1
#
_cell.length_a   1.000
_cell.length_b   1.000
_cell.length_c   1.000
_cell.angle_alpha   90.00
_cell.angle_beta   90.00
_cell.angle_gamma   90.00
#
_symmetry.space_group_name_H-M   'P 1'
#
loop_
_entity.id
_entity.type
_entity.pdbx_description
1 polymer ?
#
loop_
_entity_poly.entity_id
_entity_poly.type
_entity_poly.pdbx_seq_one_letter_code
_entity_poly.pdbx_strand_id
1 'polypeptide(L)'
;MLTPLFSPGCDLVGWMQPRKFLFDAEMSYAAFIAGGHAWSARSGRWIGPVIGAHVFDVDGRPVAWNPAEPLRGFGRPLRPVNVVRAVSPVRPPKPVAPPRPLTPPVLAGGWSPLSFAEWLVSSDPKPMESAELVAAIEASGEQAARDVVEAVEPGGGASSGNRLPEGGAVK
;
A
#
# COMPACT_ATOMS: atom_id res chain seq x y z
N MET A 1 17.02 -6.88 20.43
CA MET A 1 17.87 -5.71 20.17
C MET A 1 17.39 -5.04 18.90
N LEU A 2 17.49 -3.71 18.81
CA LEU A 2 17.17 -2.97 17.60
C LEU A 2 18.42 -2.86 16.73
N THR A 3 18.23 -3.05 15.43
CA THR A 3 19.31 -3.07 14.43
C THR A 3 19.18 -1.83 13.56
N PRO A 4 20.21 -0.99 13.44
CA PRO A 4 20.12 0.22 12.64
C PRO A 4 20.10 -0.10 11.14
N LEU A 5 19.35 0.69 10.38
CA LEU A 5 19.28 0.64 8.93
C LEU A 5 19.84 1.92 8.33
N PHE A 6 20.73 1.77 7.36
CA PHE A 6 21.38 2.86 6.67
C PHE A 6 20.97 2.93 5.21
N SER A 7 20.93 4.15 4.67
CA SER A 7 20.76 4.41 3.24
C SER A 7 22.00 3.97 2.44
N PRO A 8 21.92 3.96 1.09
CA PRO A 8 23.12 3.87 0.24
C PRO A 8 24.13 5.00 0.51
N GLY A 9 23.66 6.16 0.98
CA GLY A 9 24.49 7.28 1.43
C GLY A 9 25.07 7.10 2.83
N CYS A 10 24.91 5.94 3.47
CA CYS A 10 25.30 5.67 4.85
C CYS A 10 24.58 6.53 5.90
N ASP A 11 23.43 7.13 5.59
CA ASP A 11 22.64 7.90 6.57
C ASP A 11 21.70 6.96 7.35
N LEU A 12 21.54 7.18 8.65
CA LEU A 12 20.58 6.40 9.45
C LEU A 12 19.15 6.73 8.99
N VAL A 13 18.45 5.74 8.43
CA VAL A 13 17.08 5.90 7.91
C VAL A 13 16.03 5.22 8.78
N GLY A 14 16.43 4.27 9.62
CA GLY A 14 15.49 3.58 10.48
C GLY A 14 16.12 2.52 11.37
N TRP A 15 15.23 1.80 12.04
CA TRP A 15 15.56 0.74 12.97
C TRP A 15 14.72 -0.50 12.67
N MET A 16 15.36 -1.66 12.70
CA MET A 16 14.71 -2.94 12.55
C MET A 16 14.69 -3.66 13.89
N GLN A 17 13.51 -4.11 14.30
CA GLN A 17 13.39 -5.21 15.24
C GLN A 17 13.27 -6.50 14.42
N PRO A 18 14.31 -7.36 14.41
CA PRO A 18 14.35 -8.53 13.54
C PRO A 18 13.07 -9.36 13.63
N ARG A 19 12.53 -9.73 12.47
CA ARG A 19 11.32 -10.57 12.32
C ARG A 19 10.03 -9.99 12.93
N LYS A 20 10.01 -8.71 13.30
CA LYS A 20 8.82 -8.07 13.91
C LYS A 20 8.45 -6.77 13.23
N PHE A 21 9.25 -5.73 13.42
CA PHE A 21 8.86 -4.36 13.09
C PHE A 21 10.00 -3.56 12.49
N LEU A 22 9.63 -2.58 11.69
CA LEU A 22 10.48 -1.53 11.16
C LEU A 22 9.99 -0.20 11.71
N PHE A 23 10.94 0.61 12.14
CA PHE A 23 10.73 1.96 12.61
C PHE A 23 11.53 2.93 11.74
N ASP A 24 11.02 4.14 11.57
CA ASP A 24 11.79 5.23 10.95
C ASP A 24 12.94 5.70 11.88
N ALA A 25 13.75 6.65 11.40
CA ALA A 25 14.85 7.23 12.19
C ALA A 25 14.37 7.88 13.51
N GLU A 26 13.11 8.31 13.55
CA GLU A 26 12.45 8.87 14.71
C GLU A 26 11.76 7.81 15.57
N MET A 27 11.89 6.51 15.30
CA MET A 27 11.22 5.43 16.04
C MET A 27 9.71 5.37 15.87
N SER A 28 9.13 6.03 14.87
CA SER A 28 7.71 5.82 14.53
C SER A 28 7.54 4.48 13.84
N TYR A 29 6.47 3.77 14.17
CA TYR A 29 6.15 2.48 13.55
C TYR A 29 5.86 2.66 12.06
N ALA A 30 6.71 2.08 11.21
CA ALA A 30 6.71 2.33 9.77
C ALA A 30 6.24 1.12 8.95
N ALA A 31 6.63 -0.10 9.36
CA ALA A 31 6.24 -1.34 8.68
C ALA A 31 6.37 -2.54 9.63
N PHE A 32 5.75 -3.67 9.28
CA PHE A 32 5.93 -4.94 9.98
C PHE A 32 6.57 -6.00 9.10
N ILE A 33 7.21 -6.98 9.74
CA ILE A 33 7.91 -8.08 9.09
C ILE A 33 7.15 -9.38 9.37
N ALA A 34 6.72 -10.06 8.31
CA ALA A 34 6.05 -11.35 8.40
C ALA A 34 6.50 -12.24 7.23
N GLY A 35 6.87 -13.50 7.54
CA GLY A 35 7.27 -14.48 6.53
C GLY A 35 8.53 -14.11 5.72
N GLY A 36 9.43 -13.29 6.26
CA GLY A 36 10.59 -12.78 5.52
C GLY A 36 10.26 -11.63 4.55
N HIS A 37 9.10 -10.99 4.74
CA HIS A 37 8.66 -9.86 3.93
C HIS A 37 8.28 -8.67 4.80
N ALA A 38 8.51 -7.47 4.27
CA ALA A 38 8.07 -6.21 4.84
C ALA A 38 6.70 -5.81 4.26
N TRP A 39 5.85 -5.29 5.14
CA TRP A 39 4.49 -4.88 4.85
C TRP A 39 4.27 -3.47 5.39
N SER A 40 3.69 -2.59 4.58
CA SER A 40 3.39 -1.21 4.95
C SER A 40 2.54 -1.19 6.22
N ALA A 41 2.98 -0.44 7.24
CA ALA A 41 2.15 -0.27 8.44
C ALA A 41 0.87 0.49 8.14
N ARG A 42 0.83 1.30 7.07
CA ARG A 42 -0.32 2.12 6.68
C ARG A 42 -1.38 1.31 5.93
N SER A 43 -1.01 0.68 4.82
CA SER A 43 -1.94 -0.04 3.95
C SER A 43 -2.00 -1.55 4.18
N GLY A 44 -1.02 -2.12 4.88
CA GLY A 44 -0.86 -3.57 4.98
C GLY A 44 -0.43 -4.23 3.67
N ARG A 45 0.01 -3.46 2.65
CA ARG A 45 0.47 -4.00 1.38
C ARG A 45 1.94 -4.41 1.46
N TRP A 46 2.30 -5.45 0.72
CA TRP A 46 3.67 -5.92 0.60
C TRP A 46 4.54 -4.86 -0.09
N ILE A 47 5.63 -4.45 0.56
CA ILE A 47 6.56 -3.43 0.05
C ILE A 47 7.93 -4.00 -0.35
N GLY A 48 8.20 -5.26 0.00
CA GLY A 48 9.40 -5.96 -0.44
C GLY A 48 9.85 -7.06 0.53
N PRO A 49 10.86 -7.84 0.18
CA PRO A 49 11.43 -8.88 1.05
C PRO A 49 12.40 -8.29 2.08
N VAL A 50 12.65 -9.07 3.14
CA VAL A 50 13.64 -8.79 4.19
C VAL A 50 14.56 -10.00 4.30
N ILE A 51 15.86 -9.78 4.11
CA ILE A 51 16.88 -10.84 4.17
C ILE A 51 17.97 -10.41 5.14
N GLY A 52 18.15 -11.19 6.20
CA GLY A 52 19.01 -10.79 7.32
C GLY A 52 18.53 -9.48 7.93
N ALA A 53 19.45 -8.56 8.16
CA ALA A 53 19.19 -7.19 8.62
C ALA A 53 19.05 -6.17 7.48
N HIS A 54 18.66 -6.60 6.28
CA HIS A 54 18.53 -5.74 5.08
C HIS A 54 17.11 -5.74 4.52
N VAL A 55 16.69 -4.61 3.94
CA VAL A 55 15.38 -4.45 3.31
C VAL A 55 15.53 -4.12 1.83
N PHE A 56 14.64 -4.67 1.02
CA PHE A 56 14.68 -4.57 -0.44
C PHE A 56 13.34 -4.09 -0.97
N ASP A 57 13.37 -3.49 -2.16
CA ASP A 57 12.17 -3.15 -2.90
C ASP A 57 11.51 -4.39 -3.53
N VAL A 58 10.37 -4.17 -4.18
CA VAL A 58 9.60 -5.21 -4.88
C VAL A 58 10.35 -5.86 -6.04
N ASP A 59 11.42 -5.22 -6.54
CA ASP A 59 12.26 -5.72 -7.61
C ASP A 59 13.52 -6.44 -7.09
N GLY A 60 13.71 -6.48 -5.77
CA GLY A 60 14.84 -7.14 -5.12
C GLY A 60 16.10 -6.26 -5.00
N ARG A 61 15.99 -4.95 -5.24
CA ARG A 61 17.11 -4.03 -5.01
C ARG A 61 17.12 -3.53 -3.57
N PRO A 62 18.27 -3.49 -2.90
CA PRO A 62 18.32 -3.04 -1.53
C PRO A 62 17.99 -1.55 -1.40
N VAL A 63 17.20 -1.24 -0.38
CA VAL A 63 16.74 0.11 -0.05
C VAL A 63 17.49 0.62 1.18
N ALA A 64 17.64 -0.25 2.19
CA ALA A 64 18.42 0.04 3.38
C ALA A 64 19.10 -1.22 3.90
N TRP A 65 20.24 -1.04 4.54
CA TRP A 65 21.15 -2.12 4.91
C TRP A 65 21.72 -1.93 6.30
N ASN A 66 22.24 -3.00 6.87
CA ASN A 66 22.97 -2.98 8.13
C ASN A 66 24.44 -3.39 7.93
N PRO A 67 25.42 -2.62 8.44
CA PRO A 67 26.84 -2.91 8.23
C PRO A 67 27.39 -4.13 8.98
N ALA A 68 26.65 -4.68 9.95
CA ALA A 68 27.08 -5.86 10.69
C ALA A 68 26.90 -7.17 9.89
N GLU A 69 26.16 -7.13 8.77
CA GLU A 69 25.91 -8.29 7.92
C GLU A 69 26.27 -8.00 6.45
N PRO A 70 26.85 -8.98 5.72
CA PRO A 70 27.16 -8.78 4.31
C PRO A 70 25.90 -8.60 3.49
N LEU A 71 25.86 -7.54 2.67
CA LEU A 71 24.77 -7.29 1.74
C LEU A 71 24.99 -8.05 0.44
N ARG A 72 24.00 -8.81 0.00
CA ARG A 72 23.99 -9.49 -1.30
C ARG A 72 22.78 -9.03 -2.11
N GLY A 73 23.01 -8.67 -3.37
CA GLY A 73 21.92 -8.50 -4.32
C GLY A 73 21.32 -9.86 -4.67
N PHE A 74 20.02 -9.91 -4.93
CA PHE A 74 19.35 -11.10 -5.45
C PHE A 74 18.29 -10.70 -6.48
N GLY A 75 17.85 -11.67 -7.28
CA GLY A 75 16.89 -11.44 -8.36
C GLY A 75 15.50 -11.06 -7.86
N ARG A 76 14.60 -10.75 -8.79
CA ARG A 76 13.24 -10.32 -8.49
C ARG A 76 12.51 -11.34 -7.60
N PRO A 77 12.05 -10.94 -6.39
CA PRO A 77 11.37 -11.84 -5.47
C PRO A 77 9.96 -12.20 -5.97
N LEU A 78 9.50 -13.40 -5.62
CA LEU A 78 8.10 -13.77 -5.81
C LEU A 78 7.22 -12.97 -4.83
N ARG A 79 6.12 -12.42 -5.34
CA ARG A 79 5.16 -11.67 -4.53
C ARG A 79 4.41 -12.64 -3.59
N PRO A 80 4.43 -12.41 -2.27
CA PRO A 80 3.69 -13.24 -1.32
C PRO A 80 2.18 -13.00 -1.41
N VAL A 81 1.41 -14.02 -1.02
CA VAL A 81 -0.04 -13.89 -0.79
C VAL A 81 -0.26 -12.97 0.42
N ASN A 82 -1.28 -12.10 0.36
CA ASN A 82 -1.57 -11.11 1.41
C ASN A 82 -1.65 -11.76 2.81
N VAL A 83 -1.01 -11.13 3.79
CA VAL A 83 -0.98 -11.59 5.19
C VAL A 83 -1.84 -10.68 6.07
N VAL A 84 -2.45 -11.25 7.12
CA VAL A 84 -3.19 -10.51 8.14
C VAL A 84 -2.26 -9.51 8.85
N ARG A 85 -2.70 -8.27 8.98
CA ARG A 85 -1.94 -7.15 9.54
C ARG A 85 -1.58 -7.38 11.00
N ALA A 86 -0.32 -7.16 11.36
CA ALA A 86 0.13 -7.18 12.75
C ALA A 86 -0.41 -5.96 13.54
N VAL A 87 -0.75 -6.15 14.81
CA VAL A 87 -1.12 -5.06 15.72
C VAL A 87 0.07 -4.12 15.90
N SER A 88 -0.18 -2.81 15.82
CA SER A 88 0.86 -1.78 16.00
C SER A 88 1.53 -1.91 17.37
N PRO A 89 2.87 -1.98 17.45
CA PRO A 89 3.57 -2.09 18.71
C PRO A 89 3.61 -0.76 19.47
N VAL A 90 3.81 -0.84 20.79
CA VAL A 90 4.22 0.31 21.60
C VAL A 90 5.59 0.79 21.12
N ARG A 91 5.72 2.11 20.90
CA ARG A 91 6.96 2.74 20.45
C ARG A 91 8.10 2.47 21.43
N PRO A 92 9.21 1.83 21.00
CA PRO A 92 10.37 1.64 21.86
C PRO A 92 11.07 2.97 22.15
N PRO A 93 11.84 3.07 23.25
CA PRO A 93 12.71 4.23 23.48
C PRO A 93 13.75 4.36 22.36
N LYS A 94 14.08 5.61 21.98
CA LYS A 94 15.04 5.90 20.90
C LYS A 94 16.44 5.40 21.29
N PRO A 95 17.05 4.48 20.52
CA PRO A 95 18.40 4.06 20.80
C PRO A 95 19.40 5.19 20.52
N VAL A 96 20.57 5.10 21.13
CA VAL A 96 21.69 5.98 20.79
C VAL A 96 22.05 5.79 19.32
N ALA A 97 22.20 6.91 18.59
CA ALA A 97 22.53 6.86 17.18
C ALA A 97 23.85 6.11 16.95
N PRO A 98 23.87 5.10 16.08
CA PRO A 98 25.08 4.34 15.79
C PRO A 98 26.08 5.18 14.99
N PRO A 99 27.36 4.83 15.01
CA PRO A 99 28.34 5.45 14.14
C PRO A 99 27.96 5.23 12.67
N ARG A 100 28.16 6.28 11.87
CA ARG A 100 27.91 6.27 10.42
C ARG A 100 28.90 5.32 9.73
N PRO A 101 28.45 4.40 8.85
CA PRO A 101 29.34 3.63 8.01
C PRO A 101 30.13 4.54 7.07
N LEU A 102 31.39 4.17 6.78
CA LEU A 102 32.26 4.97 5.92
C LEU A 102 31.99 4.77 4.42
N THR A 103 31.54 3.57 4.02
CA THR A 103 31.37 3.22 2.60
C THR A 103 30.24 2.22 2.42
N PRO A 104 29.31 2.46 1.48
CA PRO A 104 28.29 1.49 1.15
C PRO A 104 28.87 0.32 0.34
N PRO A 105 28.32 -0.90 0.46
CA PRO A 105 28.70 -2.02 -0.38
C PRO A 105 28.37 -1.75 -1.86
N VAL A 106 29.26 -2.19 -2.76
CA VAL A 106 29.05 -2.16 -4.21
C VAL A 106 28.28 -3.41 -4.62
N LEU A 107 27.18 -3.23 -5.35
CA LEU A 107 26.27 -4.31 -5.74
C LEU A 107 26.13 -4.36 -7.26
N ALA A 108 26.24 -5.56 -7.86
CA ALA A 108 26.12 -5.74 -9.30
C ALA A 108 24.76 -5.28 -9.87
N GLY A 109 23.68 -5.35 -9.07
CA GLY A 109 22.34 -4.87 -9.44
C GLY A 109 22.03 -3.43 -9.03
N GLY A 110 23.00 -2.74 -8.41
CA GLY A 110 22.81 -1.40 -7.86
C GLY A 110 21.89 -1.35 -6.64
N TRP A 111 21.66 -0.13 -6.17
CA TRP A 111 20.70 0.18 -5.11
C TRP A 111 19.31 0.45 -5.69
N SER A 112 18.28 0.35 -4.86
CA SER A 112 16.95 0.84 -5.22
C SER A 112 17.00 2.34 -5.55
N PRO A 113 16.25 2.82 -6.56
CA PRO A 113 16.12 4.25 -6.80
C PRO A 113 15.24 4.95 -5.74
N LEU A 114 14.56 4.18 -4.88
CA LEU A 114 13.67 4.71 -3.84
C LEU A 114 14.46 5.05 -2.58
N SER A 115 14.15 6.19 -1.97
CA SER A 115 14.52 6.44 -0.58
C SER A 115 13.73 5.52 0.36
N PHE A 116 14.21 5.39 1.60
CA PHE A 116 13.52 4.58 2.61
C PHE A 116 12.08 5.05 2.85
N ALA A 117 11.84 6.37 2.86
CA ALA A 117 10.51 6.93 3.03
C ALA A 117 9.59 6.65 1.83
N GLU A 118 10.09 6.81 0.61
CA GLU A 118 9.34 6.48 -0.61
C GLU A 118 9.02 4.98 -0.69
N TRP A 119 9.97 4.13 -0.30
CA TRP A 119 9.78 2.68 -0.27
C TRP A 119 8.64 2.26 0.66
N LEU A 120 8.51 2.87 1.85
CA LEU A 120 7.45 2.57 2.81
C LEU A 120 6.03 2.79 2.25
N VAL A 121 5.89 3.75 1.33
CA VAL A 121 4.60 4.10 0.70
C VAL A 121 4.50 3.64 -0.76
N SER A 122 5.54 3.00 -1.30
CA SER A 122 5.65 2.62 -2.72
C SER A 122 4.48 1.77 -3.23
N SER A 123 3.90 0.97 -2.34
CA SER A 123 2.75 0.12 -2.64
C SER A 123 1.43 0.69 -2.14
N ASP A 124 1.43 1.78 -1.39
CA ASP A 124 0.19 2.42 -0.96
C ASP A 124 -0.55 3.01 -2.18
N PRO A 125 -1.90 3.02 -2.18
CA PRO A 125 -2.60 3.84 -3.15
C PRO A 125 -2.11 5.28 -2.99
N LYS A 126 -1.75 5.93 -4.11
CA LYS A 126 -1.47 7.36 -4.09
C LYS A 126 -2.67 8.05 -3.42
N PRO A 127 -2.45 8.99 -2.49
CA PRO A 127 -3.55 9.83 -2.06
C PRO A 127 -4.13 10.43 -3.33
N MET A 128 -5.37 10.08 -3.66
CA MET A 128 -6.09 10.79 -4.72
C MET A 128 -5.98 12.26 -4.36
N GLU A 129 -5.41 13.05 -5.26
CA GLU A 129 -5.41 14.50 -5.08
C GLU A 129 -6.85 14.91 -4.80
N SER A 130 -7.05 15.85 -3.87
CA SER A 130 -8.38 16.28 -3.40
C SER A 130 -9.34 16.56 -4.56
N ALA A 131 -8.82 17.02 -5.69
CA ALA A 131 -9.55 17.27 -6.92
C ALA A 131 -10.14 15.99 -7.56
N GLU A 132 -9.41 14.87 -7.57
CA GLU A 132 -9.91 13.60 -8.11
C GLU A 132 -10.92 12.94 -7.17
N LEU A 133 -10.79 13.14 -5.85
CA LEU A 133 -11.78 12.67 -4.87
C LEU A 133 -13.09 13.44 -5.00
N VAL A 134 -13.02 14.76 -5.17
CA VAL A 134 -14.19 15.60 -5.45
C VAL A 134 -14.82 15.20 -6.79
N ALA A 135 -14.02 15.04 -7.85
CA ALA A 135 -14.52 14.60 -9.16
C ALA A 135 -15.17 13.21 -9.12
N ALA A 136 -14.63 12.26 -8.35
CA ALA A 136 -15.22 10.94 -8.18
C ALA A 136 -16.54 10.98 -7.38
N ILE A 137 -16.64 11.83 -6.36
CA ILE A 137 -17.87 12.04 -5.60
C ILE A 137 -18.93 12.72 -6.47
N GLU A 138 -18.56 13.74 -7.25
CA GLU A 138 -19.45 14.43 -8.18
C GLU A 138 -19.93 13.50 -9.30
N ALA A 139 -19.03 12.72 -9.91
CA ALA A 139 -19.40 11.73 -10.93
C ALA A 139 -20.32 10.64 -10.39
N SER A 140 -20.09 10.18 -9.14
CA SER A 140 -20.96 9.19 -8.51
C SER A 140 -22.32 9.78 -8.10
N GLY A 141 -22.38 11.06 -7.74
CA GLY A 141 -23.62 11.77 -7.44
C GLY A 141 -24.45 12.04 -8.69
N GLU A 142 -23.80 12.39 -9.81
CA GLU A 142 -24.48 12.66 -11.07
C GLU A 142 -25.01 11.38 -11.74
N GLN A 143 -24.29 10.26 -11.59
CA GLN A 143 -24.78 8.95 -12.04
C GLN A 143 -25.97 8.47 -11.21
N ALA A 144 -25.92 8.64 -9.88
CA ALA A 144 -27.05 8.32 -9.01
C ALA A 144 -28.27 9.22 -9.28
N ALA A 145 -28.06 10.50 -9.62
CA ALA A 145 -29.14 11.40 -10.01
C ALA A 145 -29.74 11.02 -11.38
N ARG A 146 -28.92 10.59 -12.35
CA ARG A 146 -29.40 10.08 -13.65
C ARG A 146 -30.25 8.81 -13.50
N ASP A 147 -29.81 7.84 -12.70
CA ASP A 147 -30.58 6.61 -12.45
C ASP A 147 -31.93 6.89 -11.78
N VAL A 148 -32.01 7.90 -10.90
CA VAL A 148 -33.28 8.32 -10.27
C VAL A 148 -34.19 9.05 -11.25
N VAL A 149 -33.65 9.89 -12.14
CA VAL A 149 -34.45 10.60 -13.16
C VAL A 149 -34.96 9.63 -14.24
N GLU A 150 -34.15 8.66 -14.67
CA GLU A 150 -34.57 7.63 -15.63
C GLU A 150 -35.65 6.70 -15.04
N ALA A 151 -35.66 6.51 -13.72
CA ALA A 151 -36.72 5.79 -13.00
C ALA A 151 -38.02 6.61 -12.79
N VAL A 152 -38.01 7.94 -13.04
CA VAL A 152 -39.12 8.86 -12.74
C VAL A 152 -39.86 9.37 -13.98
N GLU A 153 -39.43 9.06 -15.21
CA GLU A 153 -40.21 9.35 -16.42
C GLU A 153 -41.39 8.35 -16.56
N PRO A 154 -42.65 8.75 -16.35
CA PRO A 154 -43.79 7.90 -16.63
C PRO A 154 -44.13 8.05 -18.12
N GLY A 155 -44.14 6.95 -18.86
CA GLY A 155 -44.71 6.88 -20.20
C GLY A 155 -46.13 7.45 -20.22
N GLY A 156 -46.28 8.68 -20.70
CA GLY A 156 -47.53 9.40 -20.84
C GLY A 156 -47.75 9.81 -22.30
N GLY A 157 -48.75 9.21 -22.95
CA GLY A 157 -49.24 9.60 -24.27
C GLY A 157 -49.76 8.40 -25.08
N ALA A 158 -50.95 7.88 -24.75
CA ALA A 158 -52.25 8.26 -25.33
C ALA A 158 -52.63 7.44 -26.57
N SER A 159 -53.77 6.72 -26.52
CA SER A 159 -54.90 6.94 -27.45
C SER A 159 -56.09 6.02 -27.12
N SER A 160 -57.27 6.64 -27.10
CA SER A 160 -58.61 6.07 -26.86
C SER A 160 -59.07 5.08 -27.94
N GLY A 161 -59.97 4.15 -27.58
CA GLY A 161 -60.76 3.43 -28.59
C GLY A 161 -61.62 2.24 -28.15
N ASN A 162 -62.76 2.52 -27.51
CA ASN A 162 -64.07 1.88 -27.71
C ASN A 162 -64.33 0.38 -27.37
N ARG A 163 -65.43 0.21 -26.60
CA ARG A 163 -66.62 -0.65 -26.86
C ARG A 163 -66.90 -1.77 -25.83
N LEU A 164 -68.15 -1.73 -25.36
CA LEU A 164 -68.83 -2.55 -24.34
C LEU A 164 -68.83 -4.07 -24.64
N PRO A 165 -68.86 -4.95 -23.63
CA PRO A 165 -69.29 -6.32 -23.81
C PRO A 165 -70.82 -6.44 -23.64
N GLU A 166 -71.53 -6.71 -24.73
CA GLU A 166 -72.86 -7.32 -24.66
C GLU A 166 -72.72 -8.85 -24.50
N GLY A 167 -73.70 -9.43 -23.83
CA GLY A 167 -73.67 -10.78 -23.30
C GLY A 167 -73.73 -11.90 -24.35
N GLY A 168 -73.70 -13.14 -23.84
CA GLY A 168 -73.88 -14.30 -24.69
C GLY A 168 -73.43 -15.58 -24.01
N ALA A 169 -74.43 -16.31 -23.50
CA ALA A 169 -74.33 -17.60 -22.86
C ALA A 169 -74.16 -18.76 -23.88
N VAL A 170 -74.07 -19.97 -23.31
CA VAL A 170 -74.32 -21.32 -23.88
C VAL A 170 -73.33 -21.82 -24.95
N LYS A 171 -72.81 -23.06 -24.94
CA LYS A 171 -73.09 -24.33 -24.24
C LYS A 171 -71.77 -25.07 -24.03
#